data_AF-A0A536VAZ8-F1
#
_entry.id   AF-A0A536VAZ8-F1
#
_cell.length_a   1.000
_cell.length_b   1.000
_cell.length_c   1.000
_cell.angle_alpha   90.00
_cell.angle_beta   90.00
_cell.angle_gamma   90.00
#
_symmetry.space_group_name_H-M   'P 1'
#
loop_
_entity.id
_entity.type
_entity.pdbx_description
1 polymer ?
#
loop_
_entity_poly.entity_id
_entity_poly.type
_entity_poly.pdbx_seq_one_letter_code
_entity_poly.pdbx_strand_id
1 'polypeptide(L)'
;NRVDDSPFPVNPAGFTIHSAVHSARHDAQCVLHTHTLNGVAVSAQKAGVLPLSQQSIFVLSNLSYHDYEGVALRDDEKPRLVKDLGRNDFLMLRNHGLLTLGATVADAFLNMYLFETVCNIQIRAMAGGSELVHVDPRIISTAQQQAKEVTKGVGGGALTWPGLLRRLDRADPSYRT
;
A
#
# COMPACT_ATOMS: atom_id res chain seq x y z
N ASN A 1 13.77 14.65 11.39
CA ASN A 1 14.48 14.23 12.62
C ASN A 1 15.21 12.94 12.33
N ARG A 2 16.55 12.97 12.26
CA ARG A 2 17.36 11.75 12.34
C ARG A 2 17.32 11.24 13.77
N VAL A 3 17.22 9.92 13.94
CA VAL A 3 17.13 9.26 15.25
C VAL A 3 18.44 8.57 15.62
N ASP A 4 19.32 8.36 14.63
CA ASP A 4 20.66 7.78 14.78
C ASP A 4 21.74 8.69 14.18
N ASP A 5 23.00 8.37 14.47
CA ASP A 5 24.18 9.04 13.92
C ASP A 5 24.53 8.57 12.50
N SER A 6 23.54 8.08 11.74
CA SER A 6 23.77 7.60 10.38
C SER A 6 24.38 8.72 9.52
N PRO A 7 25.53 8.48 8.86
CA PRO A 7 26.15 9.49 8.02
C PRO A 7 25.33 9.76 6.74
N PHE A 8 24.42 8.86 6.37
CA PHE A 8 23.73 8.88 5.07
C PHE A 8 22.53 9.83 5.04
N PRO A 9 22.45 10.76 4.06
CA PRO A 9 21.38 11.75 4.01
C PRO A 9 20.01 11.10 3.81
N VAL A 10 18.97 11.72 4.37
CA VAL A 10 17.59 11.32 4.14
C VAL A 10 17.07 12.06 2.90
N ASN A 11 16.35 11.37 2.02
CA ASN A 11 15.63 12.03 0.92
C ASN A 11 14.51 12.93 1.50
N PRO A 12 14.61 14.26 1.40
CA PRO A 12 13.62 15.15 2.02
C PRO A 12 12.22 14.99 1.44
N ALA A 13 12.11 14.76 0.12
CA ALA A 13 10.82 14.58 -0.53
C ALA A 13 10.13 13.30 -0.08
N GLY A 14 10.88 12.19 -0.03
CA GLY A 14 10.37 10.92 0.49
C GLY A 14 9.95 11.03 1.96
N PHE A 15 10.78 11.68 2.79
CA PHE A 15 10.48 11.83 4.22
C PHE A 15 9.23 12.67 4.50
N THR A 16 8.92 13.65 3.66
CA THR A 16 7.74 14.53 3.81
C THR A 16 6.45 13.71 3.92
N ILE A 17 6.23 12.75 3.01
CA ILE A 17 5.04 11.88 3.00
C ILE A 17 4.99 11.02 4.26
N HIS A 18 6.08 10.32 4.60
CA HIS A 18 6.12 9.45 5.78
C HIS A 18 5.91 10.25 7.07
N SER A 19 6.49 11.45 7.17
CA SER A 19 6.33 12.33 8.33
C SER A 19 4.88 12.79 8.51
N ALA A 20 4.19 13.11 7.41
CA ALA A 20 2.79 13.50 7.45
C ALA A 20 1.92 12.36 7.99
N VAL A 21 2.10 11.15 7.45
CA VAL A 21 1.36 9.97 7.90
C VAL A 21 1.62 9.67 9.38
N HIS A 22 2.88 9.55 9.80
CA HIS A 22 3.21 9.25 11.20
C HIS A 22 2.77 10.33 12.18
N SER A 23 2.69 11.60 11.75
CA SER A 23 2.17 12.70 12.58
C SER A 23 0.67 12.61 12.85
N ALA A 24 -0.09 11.90 12.01
CA ALA A 24 -1.54 11.83 12.08
C ALA A 24 -2.10 10.43 12.39
N ARG A 25 -1.35 9.38 12.04
CA ARG A 25 -1.74 7.96 12.20
C ARG A 25 -0.74 7.27 13.13
N HIS A 26 -0.93 7.45 14.43
CA HIS A 26 -0.08 6.81 15.46
C HIS A 26 -0.23 5.28 15.49
N ASP A 27 -1.29 4.74 14.91
CA ASP A 27 -1.48 3.30 14.69
C ASP A 27 -0.60 2.75 13.54
N ALA A 28 -0.12 3.61 12.63
CA ALA A 28 0.80 3.23 11.56
C ALA A 28 2.24 3.23 12.06
N GLN A 29 2.72 2.06 12.51
CA GLN A 29 4.10 1.85 12.93
C GLN A 29 5.06 1.65 11.74
N CYS A 30 4.52 1.32 10.57
CA CYS A 30 5.27 1.24 9.32
C CYS A 30 4.46 1.86 8.18
N VAL A 31 5.15 2.64 7.34
CA VAL A 31 4.63 3.19 6.08
C VAL A 31 5.57 2.76 4.97
N LEU A 32 5.02 2.16 3.90
CA LEU A 32 5.77 1.80 2.71
C LEU A 32 5.25 2.60 1.52
N HIS A 33 6.16 3.01 0.64
CA HIS A 33 5.85 3.73 -0.58
C HIS A 33 6.66 3.14 -1.74
N THR A 34 6.02 2.89 -2.89
CA THR A 34 6.68 2.31 -4.05
C THR A 34 6.25 2.95 -5.37
N HIS A 35 7.18 2.97 -6.32
CA HIS A 35 6.99 3.36 -7.72
C HIS A 35 7.10 2.15 -8.64
N THR A 36 6.37 1.08 -8.33
CA THR A 36 6.30 -0.09 -9.20
C THR A 36 5.63 0.28 -10.53
N LEU A 37 6.09 -0.31 -11.64
CA LEU A 37 5.57 0.02 -12.97
C LEU A 37 4.04 -0.12 -13.06
N ASN A 38 3.48 -1.20 -12.52
CA ASN A 38 2.04 -1.41 -12.54
C ASN A 38 1.30 -0.51 -11.55
N GLY A 39 1.88 -0.27 -10.37
CA GLY A 39 1.32 0.66 -9.39
C GLY A 39 1.19 2.07 -9.95
N VAL A 40 2.26 2.59 -10.59
CA VAL A 40 2.21 3.88 -11.29
C VAL A 40 1.21 3.85 -12.45
N ALA A 41 1.23 2.79 -13.28
CA ALA A 41 0.32 2.67 -14.41
C ALA A 41 -1.15 2.73 -13.99
N VAL A 42 -1.55 2.02 -12.93
CA VAL A 42 -2.93 2.06 -12.42
C VAL A 42 -3.23 3.40 -11.74
N SER A 43 -2.28 4.01 -11.03
CA SER A 43 -2.47 5.33 -10.42
C SER A 43 -2.76 6.45 -11.44
N ALA A 44 -2.31 6.27 -12.69
CA ALA A 44 -2.56 7.19 -13.79
C ALA A 44 -3.92 6.94 -14.48
N GLN A 45 -4.62 5.85 -14.18
CA GLN A 45 -5.93 5.55 -14.76
C GLN A 45 -7.03 6.28 -14.00
N LYS A 46 -7.97 6.89 -14.73
CA LYS A 46 -9.11 7.62 -14.12
C LYS A 46 -9.88 6.78 -13.11
N ALA A 47 -10.13 5.51 -13.42
CA ALA A 47 -10.86 4.59 -12.55
C ALA A 47 -10.05 4.10 -11.33
N GLY A 48 -8.72 4.27 -11.34
CA GLY A 48 -7.86 3.72 -10.28
C GLY A 48 -7.94 2.19 -10.22
N VAL A 49 -8.02 1.64 -9.01
CA VAL A 49 -8.20 0.20 -8.79
C VAL A 49 -9.61 -0.24 -9.20
N LEU A 50 -9.69 -1.29 -10.02
CA LEU A 50 -10.91 -1.93 -10.46
C LEU A 50 -11.18 -3.22 -9.65
N PRO A 51 -12.46 -3.57 -9.42
CA PRO A 51 -12.86 -4.78 -8.71
C PRO A 51 -12.75 -6.02 -9.62
N LEU A 52 -11.54 -6.47 -9.94
CA LEU A 52 -11.28 -7.52 -10.94
C LEU A 52 -10.76 -8.83 -10.37
N SER A 53 -10.51 -8.90 -9.06
CA SER A 53 -9.91 -10.07 -8.43
C SER A 53 -10.29 -10.20 -6.96
N GLN A 54 -10.09 -11.40 -6.40
CA GLN A 54 -10.24 -11.60 -4.96
C GLN A 54 -9.32 -10.67 -4.17
N GLN A 55 -8.11 -10.37 -4.65
CA GLN A 55 -7.17 -9.46 -3.99
C GLN A 55 -7.71 -8.03 -3.98
N SER A 56 -8.37 -7.61 -5.07
CA SER A 56 -8.90 -6.26 -5.21
C SER A 56 -9.95 -5.91 -4.17
N ILE A 57 -10.72 -6.88 -3.68
CA ILE A 57 -11.76 -6.62 -2.67
C ILE A 57 -11.16 -6.12 -1.35
N PHE A 58 -10.00 -6.67 -0.95
CA PHE A 58 -9.34 -6.27 0.29
C PHE A 58 -8.77 -4.85 0.17
N VAL A 59 -8.12 -4.55 -0.95
CA VAL A 59 -7.61 -3.19 -1.22
C VAL A 59 -8.76 -2.21 -1.30
N LEU A 60 -9.79 -2.46 -2.13
CA LEU A 60 -10.92 -1.55 -2.33
C LEU A 60 -11.72 -1.27 -1.06
N SER A 61 -11.81 -2.24 -0.14
CA SER A 61 -12.47 -2.05 1.15
C SER A 61 -11.73 -1.10 2.11
N ASN A 62 -10.50 -0.73 1.78
CA ASN A 62 -9.59 0.01 2.65
C ASN A 62 -8.68 0.98 1.85
N LEU A 63 -9.17 1.53 0.72
CA LEU A 63 -8.40 2.36 -0.22
C LEU A 63 -8.86 3.82 -0.22
N SER A 64 -7.88 4.72 -0.28
CA SER A 64 -8.07 6.14 -0.58
C SER A 64 -7.20 6.59 -1.74
N TYR A 65 -7.47 7.80 -2.22
CA TYR A 65 -6.74 8.44 -3.32
C TYR A 65 -6.30 9.83 -2.90
N HIS A 66 -5.10 10.22 -3.33
CA HIS A 66 -4.60 11.58 -3.22
C HIS A 66 -4.14 12.05 -4.60
N ASP A 67 -4.57 13.24 -5.01
CA ASP A 67 -4.24 13.80 -6.31
C ASP A 67 -2.78 14.27 -6.38
N TYR A 68 -2.21 14.28 -7.59
CA TYR A 68 -0.81 14.63 -7.78
C TYR A 68 -0.57 16.14 -7.65
N GLU A 69 0.29 16.57 -6.72
CA GLU A 69 0.65 17.98 -6.51
C GLU A 69 2.09 18.33 -6.94
N GLY A 70 2.80 17.39 -7.58
CA GLY A 70 4.20 17.54 -7.99
C GLY A 70 5.17 16.76 -7.10
N VAL A 71 6.44 17.17 -7.05
CA VAL A 71 7.42 16.56 -6.14
C VAL A 71 7.11 17.01 -4.71
N ALA A 72 6.92 16.05 -3.80
CA ALA A 72 6.49 16.23 -2.41
C ALA A 72 7.51 16.98 -1.52
N LEU A 73 7.77 18.25 -1.84
CA LEU A 73 8.63 19.18 -1.11
C LEU A 73 7.82 20.23 -0.33
N ARG A 74 6.49 20.11 -0.35
CA ARG A 74 5.55 21.15 0.02
C ARG A 74 4.89 20.80 1.35
N ASP A 75 5.27 21.51 2.42
CA ASP A 75 4.66 21.30 3.74
C ASP A 75 3.15 21.56 3.74
N ASP A 76 2.64 22.38 2.81
CA ASP A 76 1.21 22.65 2.67
C ASP A 76 0.40 21.47 2.09
N GLU A 77 1.06 20.45 1.51
CA GLU A 77 0.43 19.20 1.02
C GLU A 77 0.04 18.26 2.17
N LYS A 78 0.82 18.25 3.27
CA LYS A 78 0.67 17.29 4.37
C LYS A 78 -0.75 17.22 4.94
N PRO A 79 -1.45 18.34 5.22
CA PRO A 79 -2.82 18.29 5.74
C PRO A 79 -3.82 17.67 4.75
N ARG A 80 -3.62 17.87 3.44
CA ARG A 80 -4.46 17.26 2.40
C ARG A 80 -4.19 15.76 2.28
N LEU A 81 -2.93 15.36 2.25
CA LEU A 81 -2.56 13.94 2.23
C LEU A 81 -3.13 13.17 3.42
N VAL A 82 -3.02 13.73 4.64
CA VAL A 82 -3.60 13.14 5.85
C VAL A 82 -5.13 13.05 5.77
N LYS A 83 -5.77 14.12 5.29
CA LYS A 83 -7.23 14.15 5.10
C LYS A 83 -7.68 13.07 4.11
N ASP A 84 -6.99 12.96 2.98
CA ASP A 84 -7.32 12.04 1.91
C ASP A 84 -7.08 10.58 2.34
N LEU A 85 -6.00 10.31 3.08
CA LEU A 85 -5.73 9.00 3.69
C LEU A 85 -6.86 8.57 4.64
N GLY A 86 -7.33 9.50 5.48
CA GLY A 86 -8.35 9.22 6.48
C GLY A 86 -7.99 8.03 7.37
N ARG A 87 -8.89 7.04 7.44
CA ARG A 87 -8.74 5.83 8.26
C ARG A 87 -8.22 4.62 7.48
N ASN A 88 -7.91 4.80 6.20
CA ASN A 88 -7.56 3.69 5.33
C ASN A 88 -6.08 3.34 5.45
N ASP A 89 -5.72 2.11 5.09
CA ASP A 89 -4.32 1.65 5.12
C ASP A 89 -3.69 1.54 3.73
N PHE A 90 -4.47 1.76 2.67
CA PHE A 90 -4.01 1.85 1.29
C PHE A 90 -4.30 3.26 0.77
N LEU A 91 -3.27 3.90 0.21
CA LEU A 91 -3.39 5.19 -0.45
C LEU A 91 -2.77 5.09 -1.84
N MET A 92 -3.58 5.31 -2.88
CA MET A 92 -3.09 5.51 -4.23
C MET A 92 -2.75 6.98 -4.42
N LEU A 93 -1.49 7.26 -4.67
CA LEU A 93 -1.02 8.59 -5.07
C LEU A 93 -1.18 8.68 -6.59
N ARG A 94 -2.16 9.46 -7.06
CA ARG A 94 -2.45 9.59 -8.50
C ARG A 94 -1.19 9.97 -9.25
N ASN A 95 -0.99 9.35 -10.42
CA ASN A 95 0.18 9.56 -11.29
C ASN A 95 1.56 9.32 -10.63
N HIS A 96 1.63 8.72 -9.44
CA HIS A 96 2.85 8.68 -8.64
C HIS A 96 3.17 7.28 -8.14
N GLY A 97 2.21 6.58 -7.51
CA GLY A 97 2.45 5.22 -7.04
C GLY A 97 1.58 4.80 -5.87
N LEU A 98 2.11 3.86 -5.09
CA LEU A 98 1.38 3.18 -4.02
C LEU A 98 1.95 3.57 -2.66
N LEU A 99 1.09 3.70 -1.66
CA LEU A 99 1.46 3.87 -0.26
C LEU A 99 0.61 2.96 0.62
N THR A 100 1.24 2.25 1.56
CA THR A 100 0.56 1.37 2.52
C THR A 100 1.02 1.60 3.94
N LEU A 101 0.11 1.38 4.89
CA LEU A 101 0.33 1.47 6.32
C LEU A 101 0.24 0.07 6.95
N GLY A 102 0.83 -0.06 8.13
CA GLY A 102 0.63 -1.22 9.00
C GLY A 102 1.02 -0.95 10.45
N ALA A 103 0.35 -1.64 11.38
CA ALA A 103 0.72 -1.65 12.80
C ALA A 103 2.05 -2.38 13.05
N THR A 104 2.50 -3.15 12.07
CA THR A 104 3.82 -3.79 12.02
C THR A 104 4.42 -3.68 10.63
N VAL A 105 5.73 -3.88 10.52
CA VAL A 105 6.42 -3.99 9.21
C VAL A 105 5.82 -5.14 8.37
N ALA A 106 5.46 -6.25 9.01
CA ALA A 106 4.85 -7.40 8.35
C ALA A 106 3.51 -7.05 7.69
N ASP A 107 2.66 -6.28 8.39
CA ASP A 107 1.36 -5.86 7.86
C ASP A 107 1.53 -4.86 6.71
N ALA A 108 2.38 -3.84 6.88
CA ALA A 108 2.63 -2.85 5.84
C ALA A 108 3.19 -3.51 4.57
N PHE A 109 4.10 -4.47 4.72
CA PHE A 109 4.66 -5.24 3.61
C PHE A 109 3.61 -6.10 2.91
N LEU A 110 2.78 -6.84 3.65
CA LEU A 110 1.73 -7.65 3.02
C LEU A 110 0.71 -6.78 2.30
N ASN A 111 0.34 -5.64 2.88
CA ASN A 111 -0.51 -4.65 2.22
C ASN A 111 0.12 -4.20 0.91
N MET A 112 1.41 -3.84 0.90
CA MET A 112 2.10 -3.42 -0.34
C MET A 112 2.15 -4.55 -1.38
N TYR A 113 2.42 -5.78 -0.95
CA TYR A 113 2.39 -6.95 -1.83
C TYR A 113 1.02 -7.16 -2.48
N LEU A 114 -0.06 -7.08 -1.69
CA LEU A 114 -1.43 -7.17 -2.20
C LEU A 114 -1.76 -6.03 -3.16
N PHE A 115 -1.37 -4.81 -2.82
CA PHE A 115 -1.67 -3.62 -3.62
C PHE A 115 -1.00 -3.69 -5.00
N GLU A 116 0.29 -4.04 -5.05
CA GLU A 116 1.00 -4.26 -6.31
C GLU A 116 0.42 -5.45 -7.08
N THR A 117 0.03 -6.53 -6.40
CA THR A 117 -0.60 -7.69 -7.03
C THR A 117 -1.91 -7.30 -7.73
N VAL A 118 -2.74 -6.48 -7.09
CA VAL A 118 -3.98 -5.96 -7.68
C VAL A 118 -3.69 -5.15 -8.93
N CYS A 119 -2.70 -4.25 -8.87
CA CYS A 119 -2.33 -3.44 -10.03
C CYS A 119 -1.84 -4.31 -11.19
N ASN A 120 -1.02 -5.32 -10.90
CA ASN A 120 -0.51 -6.26 -11.88
C ASN A 120 -1.61 -7.10 -12.54
N ILE A 121 -2.58 -7.59 -11.75
CA ILE A 121 -3.74 -8.32 -12.28
C ILE A 121 -4.56 -7.40 -13.20
N GLN A 122 -4.83 -6.17 -12.79
CA GLN A 122 -5.62 -5.22 -13.57
C GLN A 122 -4.97 -4.92 -14.92
N ILE A 123 -3.67 -4.61 -14.95
CA ILE A 123 -2.95 -4.37 -16.22
C ILE A 123 -3.03 -5.58 -17.14
N ARG A 124 -2.84 -6.80 -16.62
CA ARG A 124 -2.93 -8.04 -17.41
C ARG A 124 -4.34 -8.33 -17.91
N ALA A 125 -5.36 -8.10 -17.08
CA ALA A 125 -6.76 -8.30 -17.44
C ALA A 125 -7.17 -7.34 -18.57
N MET A 126 -6.74 -6.08 -18.50
CA MET A 126 -7.04 -5.06 -19.50
C MET A 126 -6.26 -5.25 -20.81
N ALA A 127 -5.08 -5.88 -20.76
CA ALA A 127 -4.22 -6.06 -21.94
C ALA A 127 -4.89 -6.86 -23.07
N GLY A 128 -5.88 -7.71 -22.75
CA GLY A 128 -6.61 -8.51 -23.74
C GLY A 128 -7.68 -7.73 -24.51
N GLY A 129 -8.05 -6.52 -24.08
CA GLY A 129 -9.09 -5.69 -24.73
C GLY A 129 -10.52 -6.27 -24.65
N SER A 130 -10.71 -7.42 -24.01
CA SER A 130 -12.02 -8.02 -23.77
C SER A 130 -12.79 -7.27 -22.68
N GLU A 131 -14.12 -7.36 -22.73
CA GLU A 131 -14.98 -6.84 -21.67
C GLU A 131 -14.65 -7.51 -20.32
N LEU A 132 -14.57 -6.71 -19.27
CA LEU A 132 -14.17 -7.16 -17.94
C LEU A 132 -15.40 -7.48 -17.08
N VAL A 133 -15.32 -8.58 -16.33
CA VAL A 133 -16.32 -8.91 -15.31
C VAL A 133 -15.89 -8.32 -13.97
N HIS A 134 -16.73 -7.45 -13.42
CA HIS A 134 -16.47 -6.82 -12.14
C HIS A 134 -17.04 -7.66 -10.99
N VAL A 135 -16.30 -7.70 -9.88
CA VAL A 135 -16.79 -8.25 -8.61
C VAL A 135 -17.96 -7.39 -8.12
N ASP A 136 -19.03 -8.05 -7.67
CA ASP A 136 -20.19 -7.39 -7.08
C ASP A 136 -19.78 -6.52 -5.87
N PRO A 137 -20.15 -5.22 -5.83
CA PRO A 137 -19.81 -4.33 -4.72
C PRO A 137 -20.22 -4.85 -3.34
N ARG A 138 -21.26 -5.69 -3.26
CA ARG A 138 -21.69 -6.32 -1.99
C ARG A 138 -20.62 -7.23 -1.41
N ILE A 139 -19.79 -7.88 -2.24
CA ILE A 139 -18.66 -8.71 -1.79
C ILE A 139 -17.57 -7.84 -1.19
N ILE A 140 -17.33 -6.63 -1.74
CA ILE A 140 -16.32 -5.71 -1.22
C ILE A 140 -16.68 -5.26 0.20
N SER A 141 -17.97 -5.04 0.48
CA SER A 141 -18.44 -4.64 1.81
C SER A 141 -18.18 -5.68 2.91
N THR A 142 -17.99 -6.95 2.57
CA THR A 142 -17.71 -8.03 3.52
C THR A 142 -16.22 -8.40 3.59
N ALA A 143 -15.37 -7.78 2.76
CA ALA A 143 -13.95 -8.12 2.62
C ALA A 143 -13.17 -8.07 3.95
N GLN A 144 -13.39 -7.03 4.76
CA GLN A 144 -12.68 -6.89 6.03
C GLN A 144 -13.06 -7.99 7.04
N GLN A 145 -14.33 -8.43 7.03
CA GLN A 145 -14.78 -9.53 7.88
C GLN A 145 -14.17 -10.86 7.41
N GLN A 146 -14.20 -11.12 6.10
CA GLN A 146 -13.56 -12.30 5.51
C GLN A 146 -12.05 -12.34 5.80
N ALA A 147 -11.37 -11.20 5.73
CA ALA A 147 -9.94 -11.11 6.05
C ALA A 147 -9.65 -11.56 7.50
N LYS A 148 -10.49 -11.16 8.46
CA LYS A 148 -10.36 -11.59 9.86
C LYS A 148 -10.58 -13.09 10.02
N GLU A 149 -11.57 -13.65 9.33
CA GLU A 149 -11.89 -15.08 9.38
C GLU A 149 -10.75 -15.93 8.81
N VAL A 150 -10.25 -15.60 7.61
CA VAL A 150 -9.18 -16.38 6.95
C VAL A 150 -7.85 -16.27 7.70
N THR A 151 -7.61 -15.15 8.38
CA THR A 151 -6.42 -14.96 9.23
C THR A 151 -6.63 -15.44 10.66
N LYS A 152 -7.80 -15.97 11.02
CA LYS A 152 -8.15 -16.36 12.40
C LYS A 152 -7.89 -15.23 13.42
N GLY A 153 -8.04 -13.98 12.98
CA GLY A 153 -7.82 -12.78 13.79
C GLY A 153 -6.37 -12.42 14.08
N VAL A 154 -5.37 -13.22 13.65
CA VAL A 154 -3.95 -12.90 13.93
C VAL A 154 -3.38 -11.83 13.00
N GLY A 155 -4.08 -11.52 11.92
CA GLY A 155 -3.62 -10.60 10.88
C GLY A 155 -2.84 -11.29 9.77
N GLY A 156 -2.96 -10.77 8.55
CA GLY A 156 -2.34 -11.38 7.38
C GLY A 156 -0.81 -11.32 7.44
N GLY A 157 -0.26 -10.21 7.94
CA GLY A 157 1.18 -10.03 8.12
C GLY A 157 1.74 -11.10 9.03
N ALA A 158 1.21 -11.23 10.26
CA ALA A 158 1.65 -12.25 11.22
C ALA A 158 1.58 -13.69 10.67
N LEU A 159 0.55 -14.01 9.89
CA LEU A 159 0.40 -15.34 9.28
C LEU A 159 1.46 -15.60 8.19
N THR A 160 1.75 -14.61 7.36
CA THR A 160 2.57 -14.77 6.14
C THR A 160 4.06 -14.52 6.37
N TRP A 161 4.38 -13.58 7.27
CA TRP A 161 5.72 -13.06 7.52
C TRP A 161 6.76 -14.12 7.88
N PRO A 162 6.48 -15.12 8.76
CA PRO A 162 7.45 -16.16 9.06
C PRO A 162 7.87 -16.97 7.82
N GLY A 163 6.95 -17.18 6.87
CA GLY A 163 7.25 -17.85 5.61
C GLY A 163 8.15 -17.02 4.69
N LEU A 164 7.89 -15.72 4.63
CA LEU A 164 8.69 -14.77 3.85
C LEU A 164 10.12 -14.67 4.41
N LEU A 165 10.27 -14.56 5.74
CA LEU A 165 11.59 -14.54 6.38
C LEU A 165 12.37 -15.83 6.12
N ARG A 166 11.74 -17.01 6.25
CA ARG A 166 12.40 -18.29 5.89
C ARG A 166 12.86 -18.32 4.44
N ARG A 167 12.14 -17.67 3.52
CA ARG A 167 12.54 -17.58 2.11
C ARG A 167 13.70 -16.60 1.92
N LEU A 168 13.65 -15.45 2.59
CA LEU A 168 14.72 -14.45 2.56
C LEU A 168 16.02 -15.00 3.16
N ASP A 169 15.95 -15.69 4.30
CA ASP A 169 17.11 -16.31 4.96
C ASP A 169 17.82 -17.34 4.06
N ARG A 170 17.08 -18.02 3.18
CA ARG A 170 17.67 -18.94 2.19
C ARG A 170 18.31 -18.23 1.00
N ALA A 171 17.83 -17.03 0.65
CA ALA A 171 18.30 -16.27 -0.49
C ALA A 171 19.51 -15.40 -0.12
N ASP A 172 19.41 -14.69 1.00
CA ASP A 172 20.44 -13.81 1.52
C ASP A 172 20.20 -13.53 3.02
N PRO A 173 20.95 -14.15 3.94
CA PRO A 173 20.83 -13.89 5.37
C PRO A 173 21.55 -12.62 5.85
N SER A 174 22.27 -11.90 4.98
CA SER A 174 23.13 -10.76 5.38
C SER A 174 22.35 -9.55 5.94
N TYR A 175 21.04 -9.44 5.66
CA TYR A 175 20.19 -8.37 6.19
C TYR A 175 20.05 -8.36 7.72
N ARG A 176 20.45 -9.45 8.40
CA ARG A 176 20.36 -9.59 9.86
C ARG A 176 21.49 -8.92 10.63
N THR A 177 22.57 -8.53 9.94
CA THR A 177 23.83 -8.07 10.53
C THR A 177 24.17 -6.65 10.13
#